data_AF-A0A917HRB7-F1
#
_entry.id   AF-A0A917HRB7-F1
#
_cell.length_a   1.000
_cell.length_b   1.000
_cell.length_c   1.000
_cell.angle_alpha   90.00
_cell.angle_beta   90.00
_cell.angle_gamma   90.00
#
_symmetry.space_group_name_H-M   'P 1'
#
loop_
_entity.id
_entity.type
_entity.pdbx_description
1 polymer ?
#
loop_
_entity_poly.entity_id
_entity_poly.type
_entity_poly.pdbx_seq_one_letter_code
_entity_poly.pdbx_strand_id
1 'polypeptide(L)' 'MQATLQTYRDGTLTLRMDQAAAQAVFASILFASKFHDGIAPLTAVAKSGMASIDSDEKGLQPCQ' A
#
# COMPACT_ATOMS: atom_id res chain seq x y z
N MET A 1 13.25 -1.04 0.32
CA MET A 1 12.15 -1.21 -0.63
C MET A 1 12.23 -2.60 -1.25
N GLN A 2 11.46 -3.52 -0.68
CA GLN A 2 11.32 -4.91 -1.06
C GLN A 2 9.83 -5.22 -1.15
N ALA A 3 9.48 -6.00 -2.17
CA ALA A 3 8.14 -6.52 -2.36
C ALA A 3 8.23 -7.99 -2.78
N THR A 4 7.34 -8.82 -2.25
CA THR A 4 7.23 -10.24 -2.59
C THR A 4 5.82 -10.53 -3.01
N LEU A 5 5.66 -11.03 -4.23
CA LEU A 5 4.39 -11.48 -4.78
C LEU A 5 4.28 -13.00 -4.60
N GLN A 6 3.18 -13.44 -3.98
CA GLN A 6 2.81 -14.85 -3.92
C GLN A 6 1.50 -15.04 -4.66
N THR A 7 1.50 -16.00 -5.59
CA THR A 7 0.32 -16.35 -6.37
C THR A 7 -0.25 -17.66 -5.84
N TYR A 8 -1.57 -17.70 -5.67
CA TYR A 8 -2.28 -18.87 -5.18
C TYR A 8 -3.10 -19.49 -6.33
N ARG A 9 -3.35 -20.80 -6.24
CA ARG A 9 -4.00 -21.58 -7.32
C ARG A 9 -5.49 -21.23 -7.51
N ASP A 10 -6.08 -20.55 -6.55
CA ASP A 10 -7.44 -19.99 -6.59
C ASP A 10 -7.51 -18.66 -7.38
N GLY A 11 -6.38 -18.19 -7.92
CA GLY A 11 -6.29 -16.92 -8.64
C GLY A 11 -6.03 -15.72 -7.72
N THR A 12 -5.89 -15.95 -6.41
CA THR A 12 -5.57 -14.88 -5.46
C THR A 12 -4.08 -14.53 -5.53
N LEU A 13 -3.78 -13.24 -5.37
CA LEU A 13 -2.42 -12.72 -5.30
C LEU A 13 -2.24 -12.04 -3.94
N THR A 14 -1.19 -12.41 -3.22
CA THR A 14 -0.77 -11.70 -2.00
C THR A 14 0.52 -10.96 -2.29
N LEU A 15 0.54 -9.67 -1.97
CA LEU A 15 1.71 -8.82 -2.09
C LEU A 15 2.17 -8.43 -0.69
N ARG A 16 3.34 -8.91 -0.28
CA ARG A 16 4.00 -8.47 0.95
C ARG A 16 4.98 -7.36 0.61
N MET A 17 4.94 -6.26 1.34
CA MET A 17 5.74 -5.06 1.08
C MET A 17 6.28 -4.53 2.40
N ASP A 18 7.51 -3.99 2.37
CA ASP A 18 7.96 -3.12 3.46
C ASP A 18 7.22 -1.77 3.43
N GLN A 19 7.32 -1.01 4.52
CA GLN A 19 6.59 0.24 4.68
C GLN A 19 6.84 1.23 3.54
N ALA A 20 8.11 1.39 3.12
CA ALA A 20 8.48 2.28 2.03
C ALA A 20 7.92 1.80 0.69
N ALA A 21 7.90 0.49 0.46
CA ALA A 21 7.28 -0.11 -0.72
C ALA A 21 5.77 0.11 -0.75
N ALA A 22 5.09 -0.10 0.38
CA ALA A 22 3.64 0.12 0.49
C ALA A 22 3.26 1.59 0.27
N GLN A 23 4.02 2.52 0.85
CA GLN A 23 3.81 3.96 0.68
C GLN A 23 3.93 4.38 -0.80
N ALA A 24 4.96 3.91 -1.50
CA ALA A 24 5.16 4.20 -2.91
C ALA A 24 4.01 3.69 -3.79
N VAL A 25 3.47 2.50 -3.49
CA VAL A 25 2.32 1.93 -4.21
C VAL A 25 1.06 2.76 -3.97
N PHE A 26 0.73 3.07 -2.71
CA PHE A 26 -0.46 3.86 -2.44
C PHE A 26 -0.37 5.28 -3.03
N ALA A 27 0.80 5.92 -2.94
CA ALA A 27 1.03 7.22 -3.60
C ALA A 27 0.84 7.12 -5.12
N SER A 28 1.34 6.05 -5.74
CA SER A 28 1.19 5.80 -7.18
C SER A 28 -0.27 5.59 -7.57
N ILE A 29 -1.04 4.84 -6.79
CA ILE A 29 -2.49 4.64 -7.01
C ILE A 29 -3.23 5.98 -6.89
N LEU A 30 -2.94 6.77 -5.85
CA LEU A 30 -3.55 8.08 -5.67
C LEU A 30 -3.23 9.04 -6.82
N PHE A 31 -1.99 9.01 -7.31
CA PHE A 31 -1.60 9.78 -8.48
C PHE A 31 -2.36 9.32 -9.73
N ALA A 32 -2.29 8.03 -10.07
CA ALA A 32 -2.92 7.47 -11.27
C ALA A 32 -4.45 7.65 -11.27
N SER A 33 -5.10 7.57 -10.10
CA SER A 33 -6.55 7.75 -9.97
C SER A 33 -7.06 9.12 -10.40
N LYS A 34 -6.19 10.15 -10.45
CA LYS A 34 -6.55 11.48 -10.95
C LYS A 34 -6.68 11.55 -12.47
N PHE A 35 -6.10 10.57 -13.18
CA PHE A 35 -5.99 10.57 -14.64
C PHE A 35 -6.68 9.36 -15.28
N HIS A 36 -7.01 8.32 -14.50
CA HIS A 36 -7.59 7.08 -14.99
C HIS A 36 -8.80 6.65 -14.15
N ASP A 37 -10.01 6.75 -14.74
CA ASP A 37 -11.27 6.36 -14.10
C ASP A 37 -11.31 4.89 -13.66
N GLY A 38 -10.61 4.01 -14.38
CA GLY A 38 -10.52 2.58 -14.01
C GLY A 38 -9.83 2.33 -12.67
N ILE A 39 -9.05 3.29 -12.18
CA ILE A 39 -8.28 3.20 -10.92
C ILE A 39 -8.95 4.02 -9.80
N ALA A 40 -9.83 4.96 -10.13
CA ALA A 40 -10.56 5.79 -9.16
C ALA A 40 -11.26 5.02 -8.02
N PRO A 41 -11.83 3.82 -8.23
CA PRO A 41 -12.40 3.03 -7.12
C PRO A 41 -11.38 2.64 -6.04
N LEU A 42 -10.09 2.57 -6.39
CA LEU A 42 -9.01 2.19 -5.47
C LEU A 42 -8.55 3.35 -4.59
N THR A 43 -8.98 4.59 -4.86
CA THR A 43 -8.57 5.79 -4.11
C THR A 43 -8.92 5.67 -2.63
N ALA A 44 -10.08 5.12 -2.27
CA ALA A 44 -10.49 4.97 -0.87
C ALA A 44 -9.58 3.97 -0.12
N VAL A 45 -9.22 2.87 -0.78
CA VAL A 45 -8.29 1.85 -0.24
C VAL A 45 -6.90 2.45 -0.07
N ALA A 46 -6.41 3.18 -1.07
CA ALA A 46 -5.08 3.79 -1.02
C ALA A 46 -4.95 4.88 0.06
N LYS A 47 -6.00 5.71 0.25
CA LYS A 47 -6.04 6.69 1.35
C LYS A 47 -6.01 6.01 2.72
N SER A 48 -6.80 4.95 2.89
CA SER A 48 -6.85 4.19 4.14
C SER A 48 -5.50 3.52 4.44
N GLY A 49 -4.89 2.90 3.44
CA GLY A 49 -3.56 2.29 3.55
C GLY A 49 -2.46 3.29 3.91
N MET A 50 -2.47 4.50 3.33
CA MET A 50 -1.53 5.57 3.71
C MET A 50 -1.72 6.02 5.17
N ALA A 51 -2.95 6.13 5.66
CA ALA A 51 -3.21 6.49 7.05
C ALA A 51 -2.72 5.42 8.05
N SER A 52 -2.81 4.14 7.66
CA SER A 52 -2.28 3.02 8.47
C SER A 52 -0.74 3.03 8.53
N ILE A 53 -0.07 3.38 7.42
CA ILE A 53 1.40 3.48 7.37
C ILE A 53 1.92 4.60 8.28
N ASP A 54 1.26 5.76 8.32
CA ASP A 54 1.63 6.89 9.19
C ASP A 54 1.44 6.56 10.68
N SER A 55 0.46 5.72 10.99
CA SER A 55 0.16 5.27 12.35
C SER A 55 1.20 4.29 12.89
N ASP A 56 1.79 3.45 12.03
CA ASP A 56 2.84 2.48 12.40
C ASP A 56 4.17 3.18 12.73
N GLU A 57 4.48 4.28 12.04
CA GLU A 57 5.65 5.11 12.30
C GLU A 57 5.62 5.78 13.68
N LYS A 58 4.43 6.04 14.24
CA LYS A 58 4.26 6.55 15.61
C LYS A 58 4.35 5.48 16.70
N GLY A 59 4.30 4.20 16.34
CA GLY A 59 4.34 3.07 17.28
C GLY A 59 5.74 2.55 17.59
N LEU A 60 6.73 2.86 16.75
CA LEU A 60 8.09 2.34 16.91
C LEU A 60 8.95 3.29 17.77
N GLN A 61 8.59 3.43 19.05
CA GLN A 61 9.55 3.93 20.03
C GLN A 61 10.59 2.83 20.29
N PRO A 62 11.90 3.07 20.13
CA PRO A 62 12.89 2.09 20.54
C PRO A 62 12.77 1.91 22.05
N CYS A 63 12.52 0.68 22.51
CA CYS A 63 12.73 0.32 23.90
C CYS A 63 14.17 0.68 24.27
N GLN A 64 14.34 1.66 25.17
CA GLN A 64 15.62 1.97 25.80
C GLN A 64 16.03 0.88 26.78
#